data_AF-E1QRH8-F1
#
_entry.id   AF-E1QRH8-F1
#
_cell.length_a   1.000
_cell.length_b   1.000
_cell.length_c   1.000
_cell.angle_alpha   90.00
_cell.angle_beta   90.00
_cell.angle_gamma   90.00
#
_symmetry.space_group_name_H-M   'P 1'
#
loop_
_entity.id
_entity.type
_entity.pdbx_description
1 polymer ?
#
loop_
_entity_poly.entity_id
_entity_poly.type
_entity_poly.pdbx_seq_one_letter_code
_entity_poly.pdbx_strand_id
1 'polypeptide(L)'
;MGEVLICPRCGRVVRSVHSFRSNGRVYFRFYHGDGSRCYVGPAEYVYATRTQWRTLTIYGAVVPDREEEYIRGAVEALRELRGGLDQ
;
A
#
# COMPACT_ATOMS: atom_id res chain seq x y z
N MET A 1 22.20 -13.55 13.36
CA MET A 1 21.16 -14.18 12.51
C MET A 1 20.53 -13.08 11.68
N GLY A 2 20.55 -13.18 10.35
CA GLY A 2 19.88 -12.20 9.49
C GLY A 2 18.37 -12.33 9.63
N GLU A 3 17.68 -11.21 9.81
CA GLU A 3 16.22 -11.17 9.88
C GLU A 3 15.62 -11.70 8.57
N VAL A 4 14.79 -12.73 8.65
CA VAL A 4 14.14 -13.31 7.47
C VAL A 4 13.05 -12.35 7.03
N LEU A 5 13.29 -11.66 5.91
CA LEU A 5 12.31 -10.75 5.34
C LEU A 5 11.23 -11.55 4.58
N ILE A 6 9.99 -11.39 5.00
CA ILE A 6 8.81 -11.99 4.34
C ILE A 6 8.17 -10.96 3.41
N CYS A 7 7.80 -11.39 2.20
CA CYS A 7 7.16 -10.51 1.24
C CYS A 7 5.71 -10.20 1.65
N PRO A 8 5.37 -8.93 1.90
CA PRO A 8 4.05 -8.55 2.39
C PRO A 8 2.94 -8.73 1.34
N ARG A 9 3.30 -8.98 0.07
CA ARG A 9 2.33 -9.24 -1.00
C ARG A 9 1.96 -10.71 -1.17
N CYS A 10 2.85 -11.65 -0.84
CA CYS A 10 2.62 -13.08 -1.12
C CYS A 10 3.07 -14.04 -0.02
N GLY A 11 3.62 -13.56 1.09
CA GLY A 11 4.06 -14.39 2.22
C GLY A 11 5.34 -15.19 2.00
N ARG A 12 5.96 -15.12 0.81
CA ARG A 12 7.21 -15.83 0.49
C ARG A 12 8.44 -15.11 1.02
N VAL A 13 9.51 -15.85 1.33
CA VAL A 13 10.82 -15.30 1.73
C VAL A 13 11.38 -14.42 0.61
N VAL A 14 11.98 -13.30 1.00
CA VAL A 14 12.62 -12.33 0.11
C VAL A 14 14.11 -12.63 0.01
N ARG A 15 14.58 -12.75 -1.24
CA ARG A 15 16.01 -12.87 -1.56
C ARG A 15 16.67 -11.50 -1.67
N SER A 16 16.00 -10.53 -2.30
CA SER A 16 16.49 -9.16 -2.41
C SER A 16 15.34 -8.16 -2.61
N VAL A 17 15.57 -6.92 -2.20
CA VAL A 17 14.68 -5.79 -2.42
C VAL A 17 15.38 -4.80 -3.34
N HIS A 18 14.70 -4.37 -4.40
CA HIS A 18 15.19 -3.34 -5.30
C HIS A 18 14.22 -2.17 -5.32
N SER A 19 14.75 -0.95 -5.24
CA SER A 19 13.97 0.27 -5.41
C SER A 19 14.19 0.86 -6.81
N PHE A 20 13.18 1.57 -7.31
CA PHE A 20 13.29 2.36 -8.54
C PHE A 20 12.41 3.60 -8.45
N ARG A 21 12.82 4.69 -9.10
CA ARG A 21 12.05 5.93 -9.16
C ARG A 21 11.21 5.99 -10.43
N SER A 22 9.96 6.40 -10.30
CA SER A 22 9.05 6.68 -11.42
C SER A 22 8.01 7.72 -11.00
N ASN A 23 7.74 8.73 -11.83
CA ASN A 23 6.77 9.79 -11.55
C ASN A 23 6.91 10.41 -10.15
N GLY A 24 8.15 10.72 -9.74
CA GLY A 24 8.49 11.31 -8.44
C GLY A 24 8.36 10.37 -7.23
N ARG A 25 8.01 9.10 -7.43
CA ARG A 25 7.79 8.12 -6.35
C ARG A 25 8.83 7.01 -6.38
N VAL A 26 9.20 6.50 -5.20
CA VAL A 26 10.13 5.37 -5.02
C VAL A 26 9.33 4.10 -4.83
N TYR A 27 9.44 3.17 -5.77
CA TYR A 27 8.75 1.89 -5.76
C TYR A 27 9.67 0.75 -5.39
N PHE A 28 9.11 -0.29 -4.78
CA PHE A 28 9.88 -1.47 -4.38
C PHE A 28 9.44 -2.73 -5.14
N ARG A 29 10.42 -3.55 -5.48
CA ARG A 29 10.27 -4.91 -6.02
C ARG A 29 10.97 -5.89 -5.09
N PHE A 30 10.23 -6.91 -4.66
CA PHE A 30 10.72 -7.96 -3.79
C PHE A 30 10.96 -9.20 -4.67
N TYR A 31 12.20 -9.66 -4.73
CA TYR A 31 12.60 -10.84 -5.51
C TYR A 31 12.68 -12.07 -4.62
N HIS A 32 12.31 -13.23 -5.17
CA HIS A 32 12.24 -14.50 -4.46
C HIS A 32 13.31 -15.49 -4.94
N GLY A 33 13.44 -16.62 -4.25
CA GLY A 33 14.45 -17.64 -4.57
C GLY A 33 14.32 -18.25 -5.96
N ASP A 34 13.11 -18.27 -6.51
CA ASP A 34 12.77 -18.76 -7.86
C ASP A 34 13.00 -17.72 -8.97
N GLY A 35 13.51 -16.53 -8.63
CA GLY A 35 13.69 -15.42 -9.58
C GLY A 35 12.40 -14.64 -9.89
N SER A 36 11.25 -15.08 -9.39
CA SER A 36 10.00 -14.31 -9.50
C SER A 36 10.07 -13.05 -8.63
N ARG A 37 9.18 -12.09 -8.91
CA ARG A 37 9.14 -10.81 -8.18
C ARG A 37 7.73 -10.33 -7.91
N CYS A 38 7.55 -9.72 -6.75
CA CYS A 38 6.34 -8.99 -6.38
C CYS A 38 6.59 -7.49 -6.43
N TYR A 39 5.64 -6.75 -7.02
CA TYR A 39 5.59 -5.31 -6.87
C TYR A 39 4.85 -4.96 -5.59
N VAL A 40 5.50 -4.29 -4.66
CA VAL A 40 4.92 -3.99 -3.34
C VAL A 40 4.55 -2.51 -3.20
N GLY A 41 4.53 -1.78 -4.32
CA GLY A 41 4.21 -0.35 -4.32
C GLY A 41 5.32 0.51 -3.67
N PRO A 42 5.09 1.81 -3.58
CA PRO A 42 5.95 2.76 -2.89
C PRO A 42 5.58 2.86 -1.40
N ALA A 43 6.48 3.42 -0.59
CA ALA A 43 6.20 3.72 0.82
C ALA A 43 5.00 4.66 0.99
N GLU A 44 4.82 5.61 0.07
CA GLU A 44 3.62 6.44 0.01
C GLU A 44 3.02 6.34 -1.38
N TYR A 45 1.80 5.77 -1.48
CA TYR A 45 1.10 5.58 -2.74
C TYR A 45 -0.23 6.31 -2.77
N VAL A 46 -0.21 7.63 -2.98
CA VAL A 46 -1.43 8.36 -3.34
C VAL A 46 -1.90 7.89 -4.73
N TYR A 47 -2.54 6.73 -4.82
CA TYR A 47 -3.47 6.48 -5.90
C TYR A 47 -4.67 7.32 -5.54
N ALA A 48 -4.73 8.47 -6.19
CA ALA A 48 -5.94 9.24 -6.23
C ALA A 48 -7.05 8.29 -6.72
N THR A 49 -7.94 7.88 -5.82
CA THR A 49 -9.35 7.71 -6.16
C THR A 49 -9.87 9.10 -6.55
N ARG A 50 -9.33 9.60 -7.67
CA ARG A 50 -9.53 10.95 -8.20
C ARG A 50 -10.96 11.17 -8.69
N THR A 51 -11.82 10.19 -8.43
CA THR A 51 -13.19 10.14 -8.88
C THR A 51 -14.24 10.23 -7.78
N GLN A 52 -13.94 10.20 -6.46
CA GLN A 52 -15.00 10.57 -5.49
C GLN A 52 -14.64 10.75 -4.00
N TRP A 53 -13.44 10.40 -3.51
CA TRP A 53 -13.22 10.32 -2.06
C TRP A 53 -11.94 11.02 -1.63
N ARG A 54 -12.08 12.12 -0.88
CA ARG A 54 -10.97 12.90 -0.30
C ARG A 54 -10.28 12.21 0.89
N THR A 55 -10.82 11.08 1.34
CA THR A 55 -10.56 10.48 2.66
C THR A 55 -9.84 9.14 2.63
N LEU A 56 -9.56 8.55 1.46
CA LEU A 56 -8.88 7.26 1.37
C LEU A 56 -7.48 7.40 0.75
N THR A 57 -6.44 7.33 1.59
CA THR A 57 -5.05 7.20 1.13
C THR A 57 -4.69 5.72 1.08
N ILE A 58 -4.25 5.23 -0.08
CA ILE A 58 -3.72 3.87 -0.22
C ILE A 58 -2.20 3.90 0.03
N TYR A 59 -1.66 2.82 0.58
CA TYR A 59 -0.24 2.65 0.83
C TYR A 59 0.28 1.42 0.07
N GLY A 60 1.57 1.43 -0.28
CA GLY A 60 2.21 0.21 -0.77
C GLY A 60 2.25 -0.85 0.31
N ALA A 61 2.42 -2.11 -0.11
CA ALA A 61 2.53 -3.25 0.80
C ALA A 61 3.76 -3.19 1.72
N VAL A 62 4.68 -2.26 1.48
CA VAL A 62 5.83 -1.98 2.35
C VAL A 62 5.47 -1.23 3.63
N VAL A 63 4.29 -0.62 3.71
CA VAL A 63 3.85 0.08 4.93
C VAL A 63 3.20 -0.94 5.87
N PRO A 64 3.75 -1.12 7.08
CA PRO A 64 3.13 -1.97 8.10
C PRO A 64 1.81 -1.34 8.58
N ASP A 65 0.88 -2.18 9.02
CA ASP A 65 -0.38 -1.78 9.65
C ASP A 65 -1.30 -0.87 8.83
N ARG A 66 -1.02 -0.70 7.52
CA ARG A 66 -1.82 0.10 6.58
C ARG A 66 -3.28 -0.35 6.50
N GLU A 67 -3.56 -1.61 6.82
CA GLU A 67 -4.90 -2.17 6.85
C GLU A 67 -5.80 -1.44 7.86
N GLU A 68 -5.26 -1.04 9.01
CA GLU A 68 -6.02 -0.27 10.01
C GLU A 68 -6.40 1.11 9.47
N GLU A 69 -5.45 1.79 8.82
CA GLU A 69 -5.69 3.10 8.19
C GLU A 69 -6.76 3.03 7.10
N TYR A 70 -6.81 1.93 6.32
CA TYR A 70 -7.87 1.74 5.33
C TYR A 70 -9.24 1.57 5.96
N ILE A 71 -9.33 0.79 7.04
CA ILE A 71 -10.60 0.58 7.75
C ILE A 71 -11.07 1.91 8.35
N ARG A 72 -10.16 2.66 8.99
CA ARG A 72 -10.45 3.98 9.56
C ARG A 72 -10.93 4.96 8.50
N GLY A 73 -10.17 5.15 7.42
CA GLY A 73 -10.51 6.05 6.33
C GLY A 73 -11.82 5.66 5.64
N ALA A 74 -12.12 4.37 5.48
CA ALA A 74 -13.39 3.90 4.94
C ALA A 74 -14.58 4.24 5.86
N VAL A 75 -14.43 4.10 7.18
CA VAL A 75 -15.48 4.46 8.15
C VAL A 75 -15.75 5.96 8.13
N GLU A 76 -14.71 6.79 8.10
CA GLU A 76 -14.85 8.25 8.01
C GLU A 76 -15.54 8.67 6.71
N ALA A 77 -15.10 8.12 5.59
CA ALA A 77 -15.72 8.33 4.28
C ALA A 77 -17.22 7.98 4.28
N LEU A 78 -17.61 6.86 4.89
CA LEU A 78 -19.02 6.48 5.01
C LEU A 78 -19.84 7.43 5.89
N ARG A 79 -19.24 8.02 6.94
CA ARG A 79 -19.90 9.04 7.78
C ARG A 79 -20.14 10.32 7.00
N GLU A 80 -19.16 10.77 6.22
CA GLU A 80 -19.30 11.96 5.36
C GLU A 80 -20.43 11.79 4.34
N LEU A 81 -20.52 10.62 3.69
CA LEU A 81 -21.62 10.35 2.76
C LEU A 81 -22.99 10.41 3.44
N ARG A 82 -23.12 9.87 4.65
CA ARG A 82 -24.39 9.89 5.38
C ARG A 82 -24.77 11.31 5.79
N GLY A 83 -23.84 12.08 6.32
CA GLY A 83 -24.08 13.48 6.71
C GLY A 83 -24.39 14.42 5.54
N GLY A 84 -24.05 14.03 4.31
CA GLY A 84 -24.43 14.73 3.08
C GLY A 84 -25.77 14.31 2.47
N LEU A 85 -26.41 13.25 2.97
CA LEU A 85 -27.73 12.78 2.52
C LEU A 85 -28.89 13.37 3.36
N ASP A 86 -28.58 14.02 4.47
CA ASP A 86 -29.52 14.68 5.38
C ASP A 86 -29.60 16.22 5.17
N GLN A 87 -29.02 16.73 4.07
CA GLN A 87 -29.10 18.13 3.60
C GLN A 87 -29.75 18.20 2.21
#